data_AF-A0A0N1AJ72-F1
#
_entry.id   AF-A0A0N1AJ72-F1
#
_cell.length_a   1.000
_cell.length_b   1.000
_cell.length_c   1.000
_cell.angle_alpha   90.00
_cell.angle_beta   90.00
_cell.angle_gamma   90.00
#
_symmetry.space_group_name_H-M   'P 1'
#
loop_
_entity.id
_entity.type
_entity.pdbx_description
1 polymer ?
#
loop_
_entity_poly.entity_id
_entity_poly.type
_entity_poly.pdbx_seq_one_letter_code
_entity_poly.pdbx_strand_id
1 'polypeptide(L)'
;MTHVPGDLKDAFPDDAALLHALKLGNAHVHRLVEEYHALNHAVHRIESEVAPSSDQHVEALKKQRLAVLDALAEQLVLAKAG
;
A
#
# COMPACT_ATOMS: atom_id res chain seq x y z
N MET A 1 -13.48 -3.09 13.74
CA MET A 1 -12.35 -2.82 12.83
C MET A 1 -12.56 -3.68 11.60
N THR A 2 -12.96 -3.06 10.49
CA THR A 2 -13.17 -3.78 9.23
C THR A 2 -11.81 -4.12 8.65
N HIS A 3 -11.44 -5.39 8.61
CA HIS A 3 -10.20 -5.83 7.95
C HIS A 3 -10.37 -5.59 6.46
N VAL A 4 -9.84 -4.49 5.95
CA VAL A 4 -9.83 -4.24 4.51
C VAL A 4 -8.84 -5.23 3.90
N PRO A 5 -9.24 -6.07 2.93
CA PRO A 5 -8.33 -6.98 2.27
C PRO A 5 -7.12 -6.24 1.66
N GLY A 6 -5.92 -6.79 1.84
CA GLY A 6 -4.68 -6.17 1.38
C GLY A 6 -4.24 -5.02 2.28
N ASP A 7 -4.10 -5.26 3.58
CA ASP A 7 -3.37 -4.32 4.45
C ASP A 7 -1.86 -4.43 4.14
N LEU A 8 -1.09 -3.37 4.39
CA LEU A 8 0.37 -3.39 4.23
C LEU A 8 1.03 -4.48 5.06
N LYS A 9 0.43 -4.81 6.19
CA LYS A 9 0.87 -5.87 7.10
C LYS A 9 0.78 -7.25 6.46
N ASP A 10 -0.20 -7.45 5.58
CA ASP A 10 -0.36 -8.70 4.83
C ASP A 10 0.68 -8.81 3.71
N ALA A 11 1.05 -7.67 3.11
CA ALA A 11 2.09 -7.60 2.08
C ALA A 11 3.51 -7.73 2.63
N PHE A 12 3.73 -7.27 3.87
CA PHE A 12 5.03 -7.23 4.53
C PHE A 12 4.98 -7.82 5.95
N PRO A 13 4.58 -9.09 6.12
CA PRO A 13 4.36 -9.67 7.45
C PRO A 13 5.64 -9.71 8.29
N ASP A 14 6.77 -10.05 7.67
CA ASP A 14 8.07 -10.14 8.36
C ASP A 14 8.70 -8.77 8.63
N ASP A 15 8.21 -7.73 7.94
CA ASP A 15 8.79 -6.39 7.95
C ASP A 15 7.88 -5.34 8.61
N ALA A 16 6.74 -5.75 9.18
CA ALA A 16 5.74 -4.85 9.74
C ALA A 16 6.33 -3.88 10.78
N ALA A 17 7.22 -4.37 11.65
CA ALA A 17 7.88 -3.55 12.66
C ALA A 17 8.86 -2.53 12.05
N LEU A 18 9.65 -2.95 11.06
CA LEU A 18 10.60 -2.08 10.36
C LEU A 18 9.87 -1.03 9.53
N LEU A 19 8.83 -1.43 8.80
CA LEU A 19 7.97 -0.53 8.05
C LEU A 19 7.33 0.53 8.95
N HIS A 20 6.87 0.15 10.14
CA HIS A 20 6.35 1.09 11.13
C HIS A 20 7.42 2.08 11.62
N ALA A 21 8.63 1.61 11.92
CA ALA A 21 9.74 2.47 12.32
C ALA A 21 10.12 3.46 11.19
N LEU A 22 10.20 2.97 9.95
CA LEU A 22 10.46 3.81 8.78
C LEU A 22 9.34 4.82 8.53
N LYS A 23 8.06 4.45 8.70
CA LYS A 23 6.93 5.39 8.59
C LYS A 23 7.08 6.58 9.54
N LEU A 24 7.56 6.35 10.76
CA LEU A 24 7.72 7.39 11.78
C LEU A 24 8.95 8.28 11.52
N GLY A 25 10.03 7.72 10.98
CA GLY A 25 11.31 8.42 10.81
C GLY A 25 11.62 8.93 9.40
N ASN A 26 10.95 8.41 8.37
CA ASN A 26 11.22 8.71 6.96
C ASN A 26 9.96 9.28 6.28
N ALA A 27 10.00 10.58 5.98
CA ALA A 27 8.90 11.30 5.34
C ALA A 27 8.52 10.74 3.95
N HIS A 28 9.45 10.11 3.23
CA HIS A 28 9.16 9.44 1.96
C HIS A 28 8.34 8.17 2.20
N VAL A 29 8.77 7.31 3.13
CA VAL A 29 8.02 6.10 3.50
C VAL A 29 6.65 6.45 4.07
N HIS A 30 6.55 7.51 4.87
CA HIS A 30 5.26 8.02 5.35
C HIS A 30 4.30 8.31 4.20
N ARG A 31 4.75 9.05 3.17
CA ARG A 31 3.91 9.36 2.00
C ARG A 31 3.50 8.11 1.22
N LEU A 32 4.42 7.17 1.01
CA LEU A 32 4.12 5.90 0.33
C LEU A 32 3.07 5.08 1.09
N VAL A 33 3.14 5.02 2.41
CA VAL A 33 2.12 4.32 3.22
C VAL A 33 0.75 4.98 3.10
N GLU A 34 0.67 6.31 3.17
CA GLU A 34 -0.60 7.03 3.02
C GLU A 34 -1.17 6.87 1.59
N GLU A 35 -0.32 6.90 0.56
CA GLU A 35 -0.70 6.65 -0.83
C GLU A 35 -1.25 5.24 -1.02
N TYR A 36 -0.58 4.23 -0.44
CA TYR A 36 -1.06 2.86 -0.45
C TYR A 36 -2.44 2.74 0.17
N HIS A 37 -2.65 3.33 1.36
CA HIS A 37 -3.96 3.27 2.03
C HIS A 37 -5.05 3.94 1.19
N ALA A 38 -4.77 5.10 0.59
CA ALA A 38 -5.71 5.78 -0.29
C ALA A 38 -6.09 4.92 -1.50
N LEU A 39 -5.10 4.32 -2.17
CA LEU A 39 -5.31 3.43 -3.31
C LEU A 39 -6.08 2.16 -2.92
N ASN A 40 -5.74 1.55 -1.78
CA ASN A 40 -6.40 0.34 -1.32
C ASN A 40 -7.88 0.62 -0.97
N HIS A 41 -8.17 1.75 -0.32
CA HIS A 41 -9.53 2.19 -0.08
C HIS A 41 -10.30 2.48 -1.37
N ALA A 42 -9.66 3.09 -2.37
CA ALA A 42 -10.30 3.36 -3.67
C ALA A 42 -10.67 2.07 -4.39
N VAL A 43 -9.73 1.11 -4.47
CA VAL A 43 -9.98 -0.21 -5.08
C VAL A 43 -11.07 -0.96 -4.31
N HIS A 44 -10.97 -1.03 -2.99
CA HIS A 44 -11.96 -1.72 -2.16
C HIS A 44 -13.36 -1.10 -2.29
N ARG A 45 -13.46 0.23 -2.39
CA ARG A 45 -14.73 0.92 -2.62
C ARG A 45 -15.34 0.51 -3.96
N ILE A 46 -14.56 0.53 -5.03
CA ILE A 46 -15.05 0.16 -6.36
C ILE A 46 -15.51 -1.31 -6.39
N GLU A 47 -14.73 -2.21 -5.77
CA GLU A 47 -15.04 -3.64 -5.71
C GLU A 47 -16.24 -3.95 -4.79
N SER A 48 -16.47 -3.15 -3.74
CA SER A 48 -17.54 -3.39 -2.76
C SER A 48 -18.85 -2.66 -3.04
N GLU A 49 -18.83 -1.49 -3.68
CA GLU A 49 -20.01 -0.62 -3.82
C GLU A 49 -20.74 -0.79 -5.16
N VAL A 50 -20.34 -1.73 -6.03
CA VAL A 50 -20.89 -1.86 -7.41
C VAL A 50 -20.92 -0.48 -8.09
N ALA A 51 -19.93 0.36 -7.79
CA ALA A 51 -19.84 1.68 -8.41
C ALA A 51 -19.54 1.45 -9.90
N PRO A 52 -20.20 2.18 -10.83
CA PRO A 52 -19.91 2.07 -12.25
C PRO A 52 -18.53 2.69 -12.52
N SER A 53 -17.49 1.92 -12.25
CA SER A 53 -16.13 2.17 -12.69
C SER A 53 -15.86 1.26 -13.88
N SER A 54 -15.15 1.78 -14.88
CA SER A 54 -14.63 0.93 -15.95
C SER A 54 -13.57 -0.02 -15.39
N ASP A 55 -13.52 -1.25 -15.89
CA ASP A 55 -12.46 -2.22 -15.59
C ASP A 55 -11.06 -1.61 -15.80
N GLN A 56 -10.90 -0.75 -16.81
CA GLN A 56 -9.63 -0.06 -17.08
C GLN A 56 -9.18 0.85 -15.93
N HIS A 57 -10.12 1.51 -15.25
CA HIS A 57 -9.81 2.38 -14.12
C HIS A 57 -9.39 1.57 -12.89
N VAL A 58 -10.07 0.46 -12.62
CA VAL A 58 -9.71 -0.45 -11.52
C VAL A 58 -8.33 -1.04 -11.74
N GLU A 59 -8.03 -1.48 -12.96
CA GLU A 59 -6.71 -2.01 -13.31
C GLU A 59 -5.61 -0.95 -13.19
N ALA A 60 -5.89 0.31 -13.53
CA ALA A 60 -4.95 1.41 -13.32
C ALA A 60 -4.65 1.63 -11.83
N LEU A 61 -5.67 1.64 -10.98
CA LEU A 61 -5.50 1.77 -9.53
C LEU A 61 -4.74 0.58 -8.92
N LYS A 62 -5.01 -0.64 -9.38
CA LYS A 62 -4.27 -1.85 -8.96
C LYS A 62 -2.79 -1.76 -9.33
N LYS A 63 -2.46 -1.28 -10.53
CA LYS A 63 -1.08 -1.05 -10.96
C LYS A 63 -0.38 0.02 -10.13
N GLN A 64 -1.06 1.12 -9.81
CA GLN A 64 -0.52 2.15 -8.91
C GLN A 64 -0.25 1.57 -7.52
N ARG A 65 -1.19 0.78 -6.97
CA ARG A 65 -1.02 0.12 -5.68
C ARG A 65 0.19 -0.82 -5.68
N LEU A 66 0.40 -1.56 -6.77
CA LEU A 66 1.58 -2.43 -6.93
C LEU A 66 2.88 -1.61 -6.95
N ALA A 67 2.93 -0.51 -7.70
CA ALA A 67 4.12 0.34 -7.76
C ALA A 67 4.50 0.94 -6.38
N VAL A 68 3.50 1.28 -5.56
CA VAL A 68 3.74 1.76 -4.18
C VAL A 68 4.29 0.63 -3.30
N LEU A 69 3.80 -0.61 -3.45
CA LEU A 69 4.37 -1.77 -2.75
C LEU A 69 5.82 -2.01 -3.15
N ASP A 70 6.14 -1.93 -4.44
CA ASP A 70 7.51 -2.10 -4.93
C ASP A 70 8.45 -1.04 -4.33
N ALA A 71 8.02 0.23 -4.32
CA ALA A 71 8.78 1.32 -3.70
C ALA A 71 9.00 1.13 -2.19
N LEU A 72 7.99 0.63 -1.47
CA LEU A 72 8.13 0.29 -0.04
C LEU A 72 9.08 -0.88 0.17
N ALA A 73 9.05 -1.90 -0.69
CA ALA A 73 9.96 -3.03 -0.64
C ALA A 73 11.42 -2.57 -0.85
N GLU A 74 11.68 -1.66 -1.79
CA GLU A 74 13.00 -1.06 -1.97
C GLU A 74 13.50 -0.33 -0.71
N GLN A 75 12.64 0.47 -0.06
CA GLN A 75 13.00 1.15 1.18
C GLN A 75 13.31 0.16 2.31
N LEU A 76 12.58 -0.95 2.40
CA LEU A 76 12.85 -2.02 3.37
C LEU A 76 14.19 -2.71 3.10
N VAL A 77 14.50 -3.01 1.85
CA VAL A 77 15.80 -3.59 1.46
C VAL A 77 16.94 -2.65 1.81
N LEU A 78 16.81 -1.36 1.47
CA LEU A 78 17.82 -0.34 1.80
C LEU A 78 18.04 -0.22 3.31
N ALA A 79 16.97 -0.24 4.10
CA ALA A 79 17.04 -0.15 5.56
C ALA A 79 17.70 -1.37 6.22
N LYS A 80 17.61 -2.56 5.61
CA LYS A 80 18.25 -3.79 6.10
C LYS A 80 19.72 -3.92 5.70
N ALA A 81 20.13 -3.22 4.63
CA ALA A 81 21.47 -3.28 4.08
C ALA A 81 22.47 -2.34 4.78
N GLY A 82 21.98 -1.40 5.60
CA GLY A 82 22.77 -0.50 6.44
C GLY A 82 22.85 -1.00 7.88
#